data_AF-A0A075I3S1-F1
#
_entry.id   AF-A0A075I3S1-F1
#
_cell.length_a   1.000
_cell.length_b   1.000
_cell.length_c   1.000
_cell.angle_alpha   90.00
_cell.angle_beta   90.00
_cell.angle_gamma   90.00
#
_symmetry.space_group_name_H-M   'P 1'
#
loop_
_entity.id
_entity.type
_entity.pdbx_description
1 polymer ?
#
loop_
_entity_poly.entity_id
_entity_poly.type
_entity_poly.pdbx_seq_one_letter_code
_entity_poly.pdbx_strand_id
1 'polypeptide(L)' 'MLEEKCAYCGDMTDMPFECNYCKDPFCSEHRLPEDHRCVKLTQLRAKKFGEKRK' A
#
# COMPACT_ATOMS: atom_id res chain seq x y z
N MET A 1 -23.68 -1.85 6.70
CA MET A 1 -22.82 -0.75 6.20
C MET A 1 -21.45 -1.03 6.76
N LEU A 2 -20.55 -1.60 5.95
CA LEU A 2 -19.16 -1.83 6.38
C LEU A 2 -18.33 -0.70 5.79
N GLU A 3 -18.32 0.41 6.50
CA GLU A 3 -17.42 1.52 6.22
C GLU A 3 -16.06 1.11 6.79
N GLU A 4 -15.11 0.79 5.92
CA GLU A 4 -13.76 0.37 6.34
C GLU A 4 -12.83 1.59 6.32
N LYS A 5 -11.93 1.69 7.30
CA LYS A 5 -10.99 2.81 7.38
C LYS A 5 -9.72 2.53 6.59
N CYS A 6 -9.32 3.49 5.77
CA CYS A 6 -8.05 3.47 5.08
C CYS A 6 -6.89 3.47 6.09
N ALA A 7 -6.01 2.47 6.02
CA ALA A 7 -4.86 2.35 6.92
C ALA A 7 -3.80 3.46 6.73
N TYR A 8 -3.87 4.22 5.62
CA TYR A 8 -2.93 5.30 5.32
C TYR A 8 -3.39 6.68 5.82
N CYS A 9 -4.61 7.09 5.44
CA CYS A 9 -5.15 8.41 5.74
C CYS A 9 -6.24 8.39 6.82
N GLY A 10 -6.80 7.22 7.15
CA GLY A 10 -7.90 7.08 8.09
C GLY A 10 -9.29 7.38 7.53
N ASP A 11 -9.41 7.66 6.22
CA ASP A 11 -10.68 7.93 5.55
C ASP A 11 -11.60 6.70 5.56
N MET A 12 -12.90 6.95 5.74
CA MET A 12 -13.93 5.91 5.67
C MET A 12 -14.28 5.65 4.21
N THR A 13 -14.15 4.41 3.78
CA THR A 13 -14.50 3.96 2.43
C THR A 13 -15.58 2.89 2.51
N ASP A 14 -16.61 3.03 1.66
CA ASP A 14 -17.65 2.00 1.50
C ASP A 14 -17.09 0.73 0.82
N MET A 15 -15.96 0.87 0.11
CA MET A 15 -15.27 -0.25 -0.52
C MET A 15 -13.76 -0.19 -0.23
N PRO A 16 -13.25 -1.01 0.70
CA PRO A 16 -11.81 -1.11 0.94
C PRO A 16 -11.11 -1.81 -0.22
N PHE A 17 -9.99 -1.24 -0.67
CA PHE A 17 -9.07 -1.87 -1.60
C PHE A 17 -7.92 -2.50 -0.81
N GLU A 18 -7.79 -3.82 -0.88
CA GLU A 18 -6.62 -4.50 -0.31
C GLU A 18 -5.42 -4.38 -1.25
N CYS A 19 -4.30 -3.89 -0.74
CA CYS A 19 -3.07 -3.87 -1.51
C CYS A 19 -2.43 -5.27 -1.56
N ASN A 20 -2.15 -5.82 -2.74
CA ASN A 20 -1.50 -7.13 -2.90
C ASN A 20 -0.09 -7.21 -2.28
N TYR A 21 0.56 -6.06 -2.05
CA TYR A 21 1.87 -6.01 -1.43
C TYR A 21 1.73 -6.05 0.10
N CYS A 22 1.18 -5.01 0.73
CA CYS A 22 1.09 -4.90 2.18
C CYS A 22 -0.08 -5.66 2.82
N LYS A 23 -1.13 -5.98 2.05
CA LYS A 23 -2.40 -6.59 2.51
C LYS A 23 -3.21 -5.72 3.47
N ASP A 24 -2.99 -4.41 3.41
CA ASP A 24 -3.75 -3.43 4.18
C ASP A 24 -4.94 -2.88 3.36
N PRO A 25 -6.05 -2.50 4.02
CA PRO A 25 -7.20 -1.86 3.39
C PRO A 25 -6.97 -0.37 3.15
N PHE A 26 -7.23 0.08 1.93
CA PHE A 26 -7.10 1.48 1.50
C PHE A 26 -8.39 2.00 0.84
N CYS A 27 -8.58 3.32 0.83
CA CYS A 27 -9.67 3.94 0.07
C CYS A 27 -9.34 4.04 -1.43
N SER A 28 -10.33 4.39 -2.25
CA SER A 28 -10.19 4.53 -3.72
C SER A 28 -9.02 5.42 -4.15
N GLU A 29 -8.71 6.46 -3.38
CA GLU A 29 -7.60 7.38 -3.62
C GLU A 29 -6.24 6.72 -3.27
N HIS A 30 -6.20 5.89 -2.23
CA HIS A 30 -4.97 5.30 -1.70
C HIS A 30 -4.72 3.85 -2.14
N ARG A 31 -5.50 3.32 -3.09
CA ARG A 31 -5.34 1.93 -3.59
C ARG A 31 -4.03 1.70 -4.34
N LEU A 32 -3.44 2.74 -4.93
CA LEU A 32 -2.16 2.64 -5.62
C LEU A 32 -1.00 2.65 -4.63
N PRO A 33 0.07 1.88 -4.88
CA PRO A 33 1.24 1.85 -4.01
C PRO A 33 2.01 3.17 -3.95
N GLU A 34 1.80 4.08 -4.92
CA GLU A 34 2.37 5.42 -4.93
C GLU A 34 1.68 6.35 -3.91
N ASP A 35 0.35 6.26 -3.81
CA ASP A 35 -0.44 7.08 -2.89
C ASP A 35 -0.28 6.68 -1.41
N HIS A 36 -0.28 5.38 -1.09
CA HIS A 36 -0.10 4.92 0.30
C HIS A 36 1.36 4.62 0.69
N ARG A 37 2.33 5.01 -0.16
CA ARG A 37 3.76 4.74 0.04
C ARG A 37 4.04 3.30 0.51
N CYS A 38 3.61 2.33 -0.29
CA CYS A 38 3.65 0.92 0.11
C CYS A 38 5.03 0.51 0.67
N VAL A 39 5.05 0.11 1.95
CA VAL A 39 6.29 -0.20 2.69
C VAL A 39 7.05 -1.34 2.03
N LYS A 40 6.35 -2.38 1.55
CA LYS A 40 6.98 -3.52 0.85
C LYS A 40 7.60 -3.12 -0.48
N LEU A 41 6.99 -2.18 -1.22
CA LEU A 41 7.54 -1.71 -2.49
C LEU A 41 8.78 -0.82 -2.27
N THR A 42 8.74 -0.01 -1.23
CA THR A 42 9.91 0.75 -0.74
C THR A 42 11.03 -0.18 -0.30
N GLN A 43 10.73 -1.26 0.43
CA GLN A 43 11.72 -2.26 0.84
C GLN A 43 12.29 -3.03 -0.36
N LEU A 44 11.48 -3.39 -1.35
CA LEU A 44 11.95 -4.06 -2.57
C LEU A 44 12.86 -3.15 -3.41
N ARG A 45 12.51 -1.86 -3.53
CA ARG A 45 13.39 -0.86 -4.17
C ARG A 45 14.68 -0.65 -3.39
N ALA A 46 14.62 -0.55 -2.06
CA ALA A 46 15.79 -0.38 -1.21
C ALA A 46 16.74 -1.59 -1.27
N LYS A 47 16.21 -2.81 -1.35
CA LYS A 47 17.02 -4.04 -1.46
C LYS A 47 17.71 -4.19 -2.83
N LYS A 48 17.17 -3.59 -3.89
CA LYS A 48 17.78 -3.66 -5.24
C LYS A 48 19.08 -2.87 -5.41
N PHE A 49 19.52 -2.09 -4.42
CA PHE A 49 20.83 -1.44 -4.47
C PHE A 49 22.00 -2.39 -4.08
N GLY A 50 21.70 -3.59 -3.57
CA GLY A 50 22.73 -4.54 -3.11
C GLY A 50 23.07 -5.68 -4.08
N GLU A 51 22.21 -6.03 -5.04
CA GLU A 51 22.36 -7.28 -5.80
C GLU A 51 22.27 -7.05 -7.30
N LYS A 52 23.42 -6.75 -7.92
CA LYS A 52 23.93 -7.42 -9.13
C LYS A 52 25.33 -6.90 -9.46
N ARG A 53 26.29 -7.35 -8.66
CA ARG A 53 27.69 -7.58 -9.10
C ARG A 53 27.90 -9.08 -9.08
N LYS A 54 27.50 -9.78 -10.16
CA LYS A 54 28.19 -11.00 -10.59
C LYS A 54 27.93 -11.23 -12.06
#